data_AF-W9V6I3-F1
#
_entry.id   AF-W9V6I3-F1
#
_cell.length_a   1.000
_cell.length_b   1.000
_cell.length_c   1.000
_cell.angle_alpha   90.00
_cell.angle_beta   90.00
_cell.angle_gamma   90.00
#
_symmetry.space_group_name_H-M   'P 1'
#
loop_
_entity.id
_entity.type
_entity.pdbx_description
1 polymer ?
#
loop_
_entity_poly.entity_id
_entity_poly.type
_entity_poly.pdbx_seq_one_letter_code
_entity_poly.pdbx_strand_id
1 'polypeptide(L)'
;MAPAIQDLWMLLSESERTQRELQLAEVLAGYEEFAEFDPRELHLIEPLRTLRMLHYSAWLARRWEDPAFPLNFPWFNTERYWGEHILQLREQLSALNEPVLRIL
;
A
#
# COMPACT_ATOMS: atom_id res chain seq x y z
N MET A 1 -13.48 10.97 9.25
CA MET A 1 -12.17 10.60 9.83
C MET A 1 -11.59 9.49 8.97
N ALA A 2 -10.27 9.47 8.76
CA ALA A 2 -9.62 8.36 8.07
C ALA A 2 -9.48 7.16 9.03
N PRO A 3 -9.48 5.91 8.54
CA PRO A 3 -9.23 4.74 9.37
C PRO A 3 -7.78 4.76 9.88
N ALA A 4 -7.56 4.35 11.14
CA ALA A 4 -6.23 4.34 11.77
C ALA A 4 -5.21 3.52 10.96
N ILE A 5 -5.65 2.41 10.35
CA ILE A 5 -4.80 1.54 9.55
C ILE A 5 -4.08 2.28 8.42
N GLN A 6 -4.64 3.39 7.90
CA GLN A 6 -4.05 4.22 6.85
C GLN A 6 -2.63 4.70 7.21
N ASP A 7 -2.39 4.99 8.49
CA ASP A 7 -1.10 5.48 8.99
C ASP A 7 -0.18 4.33 9.44
N LEU A 8 -0.72 3.12 9.63
CA LEU A 8 -0.01 1.97 10.20
C LEU A 8 0.47 0.97 9.14
N TRP A 9 -0.34 0.67 8.12
CA TRP A 9 -0.07 -0.46 7.21
C TRP A 9 1.22 -0.30 6.41
N MET A 10 1.65 0.94 6.18
CA MET A 10 2.88 1.27 5.46
C MET A 10 4.16 0.98 6.26
N LEU A 11 4.05 0.70 7.56
CA LEU A 11 5.19 0.29 8.40
C LEU A 11 5.56 -1.19 8.20
N LEU A 12 4.65 -1.99 7.64
CA LEU A 12 4.85 -3.42 7.39
C LEU A 12 5.77 -3.60 6.17
N SER A 13 6.80 -4.42 6.31
CA SER A 13 7.70 -4.71 5.19
C SER A 13 7.07 -5.71 4.22
N GLU A 14 7.36 -5.55 2.92
CA GLU A 14 7.03 -6.57 1.93
C GLU A 14 7.88 -7.82 2.18
N SER A 15 7.29 -8.80 2.88
CA SER A 15 7.92 -10.02 3.35
C SER A 15 6.90 -11.16 3.43
N GLU A 16 7.37 -12.36 3.75
CA GLU A 16 6.51 -13.52 4.00
C GLU A 16 5.38 -13.21 4.99
N ARG A 17 4.21 -13.80 4.76
CA ARG A 17 2.98 -13.47 5.50
C ARG A 17 3.16 -13.52 7.01
N THR A 18 3.79 -14.57 7.53
CA THR A 18 4.04 -14.73 8.98
C THR A 18 4.87 -13.59 9.56
N GLN A 19 5.85 -13.09 8.81
CA GLN A 19 6.69 -11.97 9.25
C GLN A 19 5.88 -10.66 9.30
N ARG A 20 4.99 -10.45 8.32
CA ARG A 20 4.04 -9.32 8.33
C ARG A 20 3.06 -9.40 9.49
N GLU A 21 2.56 -10.58 9.82
CA GLU A 21 1.66 -10.80 10.97
C GLU A 21 2.37 -10.48 12.30
N LEU A 22 3.64 -10.88 12.45
CA LEU A 22 4.47 -10.51 13.62
C LEU A 22 4.73 -9.00 13.71
N GLN A 23 5.11 -8.36 12.61
CA GLN A 23 5.31 -6.91 12.57
C GLN A 23 4.02 -6.15 12.91
N LEU A 24 2.88 -6.62 12.40
CA LEU A 24 1.58 -6.05 12.71
C LEU A 24 1.29 -6.15 14.21
N ALA A 25 1.55 -7.29 14.83
CA ALA A 25 1.34 -7.47 16.28
C ALA A 25 2.18 -6.47 17.09
N GLU A 26 3.46 -6.29 16.76
CA GLU A 26 4.34 -5.32 17.43
C GLU A 26 3.86 -3.86 17.25
N VAL A 27 3.47 -3.50 16.02
CA VAL A 27 2.96 -2.14 15.73
C VAL A 27 1.65 -1.88 16.48
N LEU A 28 0.73 -2.84 16.49
CA LEU A 28 -0.55 -2.69 17.19
C LEU A 28 -0.36 -2.65 18.70
N ALA A 29 0.54 -3.47 19.27
CA ALA A 29 0.85 -3.44 20.70
C ALA A 29 1.30 -2.04 21.15
N GLY A 30 2.21 -1.41 20.41
CA GLY A 30 2.65 -0.04 20.71
C GLY A 30 1.58 1.03 20.46
N TYR A 31 0.70 0.84 19.47
CA TYR A 31 -0.41 1.75 19.20
C TYR A 31 -1.48 1.71 20.30
N GLU A 32 -1.82 0.50 20.76
CA GLU A 32 -2.86 0.26 21.78
C GLU A 32 -2.49 0.73 23.19
N GLU A 33 -1.23 1.09 23.43
CA GLU A 33 -0.83 1.85 24.63
C GLU A 33 -1.49 3.24 24.69
N PHE A 34 -1.92 3.79 23.55
CA PHE A 34 -2.47 5.15 23.43
C PHE A 34 -3.90 5.21 22.91
N ALA A 35 -4.32 4.28 22.04
CA ALA A 35 -5.65 4.27 21.44
C ALA A 35 -6.11 2.86 21.02
N GLU A 36 -7.39 2.54 21.19
CA GLU A 36 -7.97 1.26 20.76
C GLU A 36 -7.93 1.11 19.23
N PHE A 37 -7.54 -0.06 18.73
CA PHE A 37 -7.55 -0.39 17.31
C PHE A 37 -8.78 -1.24 16.94
N ASP A 38 -9.47 -0.93 15.85
CA ASP A 38 -10.58 -1.75 15.32
C ASP A 38 -10.03 -2.80 14.33
N PRO A 39 -10.05 -4.10 14.66
CA PRO A 39 -9.50 -5.15 13.80
C PRO A 39 -10.17 -5.23 12.41
N ARG A 40 -11.39 -4.70 12.25
CA ARG A 40 -12.06 -4.64 10.95
C ARG A 40 -11.30 -3.78 9.95
N GLU A 41 -10.50 -2.82 10.42
CA GLU A 41 -9.69 -1.99 9.54
C GLU A 41 -8.58 -2.76 8.82
N LEU A 42 -8.20 -3.96 9.28
CA LEU A 42 -7.25 -4.83 8.56
C LEU A 42 -7.75 -5.20 7.16
N HIS A 43 -9.07 -5.22 6.93
CA HIS A 43 -9.66 -5.40 5.60
C HIS A 43 -9.32 -4.28 4.62
N LEU A 44 -8.86 -3.13 5.11
CA LEU A 44 -8.56 -1.97 4.28
C LEU A 44 -7.11 -1.94 3.80
N ILE A 45 -6.21 -2.79 4.31
CA ILE A 45 -4.79 -2.79 3.92
C ILE A 45 -4.63 -2.93 2.40
N GLU A 46 -5.17 -4.00 1.81
CA GLU A 46 -5.03 -4.28 0.38
C GLU A 46 -5.82 -3.26 -0.49
N PRO A 47 -7.05 -2.83 -0.14
CA PRO A 47 -7.73 -1.73 -0.83
C PRO A 47 -6.94 -0.40 -0.80
N LEU A 48 -6.38 -0.01 0.35
CA LEU A 48 -5.62 1.22 0.49
C LEU A 48 -4.30 1.15 -0.29
N ARG A 49 -3.61 0.01 -0.29
CA ARG A 49 -2.45 -0.23 -1.16
C ARG A 49 -2.81 -0.07 -2.64
N THR A 50 -3.93 -0.66 -3.06
CA THR A 50 -4.43 -0.54 -4.45
C THR A 50 -4.70 0.92 -4.83
N LEU A 51 -5.41 1.66 -3.98
CA LEU A 51 -5.67 3.08 -4.19
C LEU A 51 -4.37 3.88 -4.26
N ARG A 52 -3.38 3.57 -3.41
CA ARG A 52 -2.06 4.21 -3.43
C ARG A 52 -1.35 3.99 -4.77
N MET A 53 -1.38 2.78 -5.32
CA MET A 53 -0.78 2.47 -6.62
C MET A 53 -1.40 3.32 -7.73
N LEU A 54 -2.74 3.37 -7.80
CA LEU A 54 -3.46 4.15 -8.80
C LEU A 54 -3.23 5.66 -8.65
N HIS A 55 -3.28 6.16 -7.41
CA HIS A 55 -3.04 7.57 -7.11
C HIS A 55 -1.61 8.00 -7.41
N TYR A 56 -0.62 7.13 -7.21
CA TYR A 56 0.77 7.44 -7.54
C TYR A 56 0.94 7.64 -9.06
N SER A 57 0.43 6.72 -9.88
CA SER A 57 0.44 6.86 -11.34
C SER A 57 -0.31 8.11 -11.81
N ALA A 58 -1.49 8.38 -11.22
CA ALA A 58 -2.27 9.58 -11.53
C ALA A 58 -1.56 10.88 -11.10
N TRP A 59 -0.87 10.87 -9.96
CA TRP A 59 -0.10 12.01 -9.46
C TRP A 59 1.05 12.37 -10.39
N LEU A 60 1.79 11.37 -10.89
CA LEU A 60 2.82 11.54 -11.91
C LEU A 60 2.22 12.13 -13.20
N ALA A 61 1.13 11.52 -13.71
CA ALA A 61 0.49 11.95 -14.95
C ALA A 61 -0.02 13.40 -14.89
N ARG A 62 -0.69 13.79 -13.80
CA ARG A 62 -1.24 15.15 -13.64
C ARG A 62 -0.18 16.24 -13.58
N ARG A 63 1.06 15.88 -13.26
CA ARG A 63 2.17 16.82 -13.11
C ARG A 63 3.21 16.68 -14.22
N TRP A 64 2.90 15.96 -15.29
CA TRP A 64 3.89 15.65 -16.32
C TRP A 64 4.40 16.89 -17.07
N GLU A 65 3.62 17.97 -17.13
CA GLU A 65 4.03 19.24 -17.73
C GLU A 65 5.05 20.02 -16.88
N ASP A 66 5.19 19.71 -15.59
CA ASP A 66 6.22 20.27 -14.71
C ASP A 66 7.58 19.66 -15.09
N PRO A 67 8.58 20.45 -15.54
CA PRO A 67 9.88 19.92 -16.00
C PRO A 67 10.62 19.07 -14.97
N ALA A 68 10.34 19.24 -13.67
CA ALA A 68 10.91 18.40 -12.63
C ALA A 68 10.48 16.93 -12.76
N PHE A 69 9.30 16.64 -13.33
CA PHE A 69 8.74 15.29 -13.39
C PHE A 69 9.42 14.42 -14.44
N PRO A 70 9.50 14.82 -15.73
CA PRO A 70 10.28 14.06 -16.70
C PRO A 70 11.76 13.89 -16.32
N LEU A 71 12.34 14.87 -15.61
CA LEU A 71 13.73 14.82 -15.13
C LEU A 71 13.93 13.73 -14.06
N ASN A 72 13.05 13.65 -13.06
CA ASN A 72 13.21 12.74 -11.91
C ASN A 72 12.51 11.39 -12.11
N PHE A 73 11.54 11.31 -13.02
CA PHE A 73 10.77 10.11 -13.34
C PHE A 73 10.85 9.78 -14.85
N PRO A 74 12.04 9.70 -15.47
CA PRO A 74 12.19 9.50 -16.91
C PRO A 74 11.68 8.13 -17.40
N TRP A 75 11.50 7.18 -16.48
CA TRP A 75 10.93 5.86 -16.74
C TRP A 75 9.40 5.87 -16.85
N PHE A 76 8.73 6.92 -16.34
CA PHE A 76 7.28 7.04 -16.38
C PHE A 76 6.79 7.29 -17.82
N ASN A 77 5.58 6.83 -18.12
CA ASN A 77 4.97 6.90 -19.44
C ASN A 77 5.71 6.12 -20.56
N THR A 78 6.54 5.14 -20.19
CA THR A 78 7.14 4.19 -21.13
C THR A 78 6.28 2.92 -21.24
N GLU A 79 6.38 2.18 -22.35
CA GLU A 79 5.70 0.88 -22.50
C GLU A 79 6.10 -0.10 -21.38
N ARG A 80 7.38 -0.10 -21.00
CA ARG A 80 7.90 -0.93 -19.93
C ARG A 80 7.21 -0.64 -18.60
N TYR A 81 7.13 0.64 -18.22
CA TYR A 81 6.45 1.05 -16.99
C TYR A 81 4.99 0.59 -16.96
N TRP A 82 4.24 0.80 -18.04
CA TRP A 82 2.84 0.40 -18.10
C TRP A 82 2.67 -1.13 -18.08
N GLY A 83 3.59 -1.87 -18.71
CA GLY A 83 3.62 -3.34 -18.64
C GLY A 83 3.85 -3.84 -17.22
N GLU A 84 4.86 -3.31 -16.52
CA GLU A 84 5.15 -3.63 -15.12
C GLU A 84 3.99 -3.23 -14.20
N HIS A 85 3.39 -2.06 -14.39
CA HIS A 85 2.25 -1.60 -13.58
C HIS A 85 1.02 -2.50 -13.72
N ILE A 86 0.72 -2.99 -14.93
CA ILE A 86 -0.38 -3.95 -15.15
C ILE A 86 -0.11 -5.27 -14.42
N LEU A 87 1.14 -5.76 -14.43
CA LEU A 87 1.50 -6.97 -13.70
C LEU A 87 1.31 -6.78 -12.19
N GLN A 88 1.81 -5.67 -11.64
CA GLN A 88 1.62 -5.32 -10.23
C GLN A 88 0.14 -5.24 -9.85
N LEU A 89 -0.72 -4.64 -10.70
CA LEU A 89 -2.16 -4.57 -10.44
C LEU A 89 -2.84 -5.96 -10.45
N ARG A 90 -2.34 -6.91 -11.23
CA ARG A 90 -2.83 -8.30 -11.22
C ARG A 90 -2.42 -9.04 -9.95
N GLU A 91 -1.18 -8.86 -9.52
CA GLU A 91 -0.69 -9.38 -8.23
C GLU A 91 -1.51 -8.79 -7.07
N GLN A 92 -1.75 -7.48 -7.10
CA GLN A 92 -2.57 -6.80 -6.11
C GLN A 92 -4.03 -7.29 -6.12
N LEU A 93 -4.58 -7.61 -7.29
CA LEU A 93 -5.89 -8.23 -7.40
C LEU A 93 -5.93 -9.62 -6.75
N SER A 94 -4.85 -10.41 -6.88
CA SER A 94 -4.73 -11.69 -6.17
C SER A 94 -4.71 -11.46 -4.65
N ALA A 95 -3.90 -10.53 -4.17
CA ALA A 95 -3.78 -10.19 -2.74
C ALA A 95 -5.11 -9.70 -2.14
N LEU A 96 -5.91 -8.93 -2.89
CA LEU A 96 -7.25 -8.51 -2.48
C LEU A 96 -8.22 -9.67 -2.20
N ASN A 97 -7.98 -10.84 -2.80
CA ASN A 97 -8.79 -12.04 -2.60
C ASN A 97 -8.26 -12.95 -1.49
N GLU A 98 -7.08 -12.65 -0.93
CA GLU A 98 -6.52 -13.41 0.19
C GLU A 98 -7.17 -13.01 1.52
N PRO A 99 -7.15 -13.90 2.54
CA PRO A 99 -7.54 -13.52 3.88
C PRO A 99 -6.66 -12.39 4.41
N VAL A 100 -7.25 -11.46 5.17
CA VAL A 100 -6.52 -10.37 5.84
C VAL A 100 -5.45 -10.91 6.80
N LEU A 101 -4.45 -10.08 7.10
CA LEU A 101 -3.45 -10.41 8.12
C LEU A 101 -4.13 -10.69 9.46
N ARG A 102 -3.56 -11.65 10.20
CA ARG A 102 -4.02 -11.97 11.55
C ARG A 102 -3.21 -11.19 12.58
N ILE A 103 -3.89 -10.81 13.66
CA ILE A 103 -3.24 -10.36 14.89
C ILE A 103 -2.84 -11.64 15.64
N LEU A 104 -1.54 -11.81 15.88
CA LEU A 104 -0.97 -13.00 16.53
C LEU A 104 -1.02 -12.91 18.06
#